data_AF-A0AAD7C0E6-F1
#
_entry.id   AF-A0AAD7C0E6-F1
#
_cell.length_a   1.000
_cell.length_b   1.000
_cell.length_c   1.000
_cell.angle_alpha   90.00
_cell.angle_beta   90.00
_cell.angle_gamma   90.00
#
_symmetry.space_group_name_H-M   'P 1'
#
loop_
_entity.id
_entity.type
_entity.pdbx_description
1 polymer ?
#
loop_
_entity_poly.entity_id
_entity_poly.type
_entity_poly.pdbx_seq_one_letter_code
_entity_poly.pdbx_strand_id
1 'polypeptide(L)'
;PHALDLICDRISSQADRMVKALSTHKSVSELTPKYLRSWSLKDSVAGAADRHAPDLVRVLKCALTTKKAIQKNKKKSNETACYTIVGQIITRRSQYAPDFAGPISMMWWANGCSREAIEILCNIGLSKSFDTTKTLIASTANYCISDARELAHGPDGYLFNYDNVNLSTSIFVEQRDSAPAKMQSGTYPIIYRLRNPNPAALNLSILLARAQNATDLDFNTDLCPSFEQSRAAHHQFCSYVIRVLCRYEKTFSPRQDEPALQSPPRRRLPDDYKTQQFPLRLCTIDESSTKGNLAVHVETHVNQLGLSYEQLTKAIFQLGIGLFHLCLNLVWAVLNAHRGHLNYHGTLAHLFVVIDKTRLGGHHPDYHSLLSALMQILDGLLLDAWRIECGHRSLAEYAASKPSATDLRAKAASILYNHGTPTRTP
;
A
#
# COMPACT_ATOMS: atom_id res chain seq x y z
N PRO A 1 -57.94 22.16 3.23
CA PRO A 1 -57.39 22.33 1.85
C PRO A 1 -56.11 23.19 1.84
N HIS A 2 -56.19 24.48 2.23
CA HIS A 2 -55.06 25.43 2.08
C HIS A 2 -53.81 25.17 2.93
N ALA A 3 -53.92 24.46 4.06
CA ALA A 3 -52.76 24.17 4.90
C ALA A 3 -51.77 23.20 4.24
N LEU A 4 -52.25 22.25 3.44
CA LEU A 4 -51.39 21.31 2.71
C LEU A 4 -50.64 22.03 1.60
N ASP A 5 -51.33 22.90 0.84
CA ASP A 5 -50.71 23.69 -0.22
C ASP A 5 -49.58 24.58 0.34
N LEU A 6 -49.83 25.24 1.49
CA LEU A 6 -48.85 26.10 2.15
C LEU A 6 -47.61 25.31 2.64
N ILE A 7 -47.80 24.06 3.10
CA ILE A 7 -46.68 23.17 3.45
C ILE A 7 -45.90 22.75 2.19
N CYS A 8 -46.60 22.37 1.12
CA CYS A 8 -45.99 22.00 -0.15
C CYS A 8 -45.15 23.13 -0.74
N ASP A 9 -45.67 24.36 -0.76
CA ASP A 9 -44.95 25.54 -1.26
C ASP A 9 -43.70 25.84 -0.43
N ARG A 10 -43.81 25.71 0.89
CA ARG A 10 -42.70 25.93 1.82
C ARG A 10 -41.61 24.86 1.64
N ILE A 11 -41.99 23.58 1.50
CA ILE A 11 -41.06 22.48 1.23
C ILE A 11 -40.40 22.65 -0.15
N SER A 12 -41.17 23.01 -1.19
CA SER A 12 -40.63 23.25 -2.53
C SER A 12 -39.58 24.37 -2.51
N SER A 13 -39.89 25.48 -1.84
CA SER A 13 -38.97 26.61 -1.67
C SER A 13 -37.71 26.23 -0.88
N GLN A 14 -37.83 25.35 0.11
CA GLN A 14 -36.68 24.80 0.85
C GLN A 14 -35.83 23.89 -0.03
N ALA A 15 -36.46 23.05 -0.85
CA ALA A 15 -35.75 22.19 -1.78
C ALA A 15 -34.97 23.01 -2.82
N ASP A 16 -35.49 24.14 -3.30
CA ASP A 16 -34.76 25.02 -4.23
C ASP A 16 -33.55 25.70 -3.58
N ARG A 17 -33.66 26.09 -2.30
CA ARG A 17 -32.51 26.56 -1.52
C ARG A 17 -31.46 25.47 -1.34
N MET A 18 -31.90 24.23 -1.14
CA MET A 18 -31.01 23.07 -1.04
C MET A 18 -30.31 22.73 -2.35
N VAL A 19 -30.98 22.84 -3.50
CA VAL A 19 -30.33 22.71 -4.81
C VAL A 19 -29.18 23.71 -4.91
N LYS A 20 -29.40 24.98 -4.55
CA LYS A 20 -28.33 25.99 -4.55
C LYS A 20 -27.19 25.64 -3.58
N ALA A 21 -27.50 25.08 -2.41
CA ALA A 21 -26.50 24.70 -1.41
C ALA A 21 -25.68 23.45 -1.80
N LEU A 22 -26.25 22.54 -2.60
CA LEU A 22 -25.63 21.28 -3.05
C LEU A 22 -25.26 21.28 -4.55
N SER A 23 -25.15 22.47 -5.14
CA SER A 23 -24.60 22.72 -6.47
C SER A 23 -23.38 23.61 -6.35
N THR A 24 -22.51 23.34 -5.36
CA THR A 24 -21.22 24.03 -5.24
C THR A 24 -20.34 23.71 -6.44
N HIS A 25 -20.44 22.49 -6.95
CA HIS A 25 -19.89 22.08 -8.24
C HIS A 25 -20.99 22.10 -9.29
N LYS A 26 -20.68 22.62 -10.48
CA LYS A 26 -21.61 22.72 -11.61
C LYS A 26 -21.69 21.42 -12.41
N SER A 27 -20.68 20.57 -12.29
CA SER A 27 -20.58 19.30 -13.02
C SER A 27 -19.85 18.24 -12.21
N VAL A 28 -20.04 16.97 -12.57
CA VAL A 28 -19.30 15.87 -11.92
C VAL A 28 -17.80 15.96 -12.19
N SER A 29 -17.37 16.59 -13.29
CA SER A 29 -15.94 16.74 -13.61
C SER A 29 -15.23 17.73 -12.71
N GLU A 30 -15.94 18.56 -11.93
CA GLU A 30 -15.34 19.45 -10.94
C GLU A 30 -15.13 18.77 -9.58
N LEU A 31 -15.64 17.54 -9.40
CA LEU A 31 -15.45 16.78 -8.16
C LEU A 31 -14.01 16.24 -8.10
N THR A 32 -13.17 16.90 -7.32
CA THR A 32 -11.75 16.53 -7.17
C THR A 32 -11.54 15.33 -6.25
N PRO A 33 -10.41 14.59 -6.38
CA PRO A 33 -10.03 13.55 -5.42
C PRO A 33 -10.02 14.04 -3.97
N LYS A 34 -9.57 15.28 -3.75
CA LYS A 34 -9.53 15.92 -2.42
C LYS A 34 -10.94 16.09 -1.84
N TYR A 35 -11.88 16.60 -2.63
CA TYR A 35 -13.27 16.73 -2.23
C TYR A 35 -13.89 15.37 -1.89
N LEU A 36 -13.69 14.37 -2.76
CA LEU A 36 -14.25 13.02 -2.58
C LEU A 36 -13.73 12.35 -1.30
N ARG A 37 -12.46 12.56 -0.93
CA ARG A 37 -11.88 12.03 0.32
C ARG A 37 -12.42 12.71 1.58
N SER A 38 -12.78 14.00 1.51
CA SER A 38 -13.35 14.74 2.63
C SER A 38 -14.87 14.68 2.68
N TRP A 39 -15.51 14.17 1.64
CA TRP A 39 -16.96 14.12 1.55
C TRP A 39 -17.54 13.15 2.58
N SER A 40 -18.60 13.58 3.25
CA SER A 40 -19.40 12.71 4.10
C SER A 40 -20.86 13.14 4.04
N LEU A 41 -21.80 12.19 4.16
CA LEU A 41 -23.22 12.54 4.18
C LEU A 41 -23.55 13.53 5.30
N LYS A 42 -22.88 13.39 6.45
CA LYS A 42 -23.09 14.23 7.63
C LYS A 42 -22.62 15.66 7.38
N ASP A 43 -21.41 15.84 6.88
CA ASP A 43 -20.83 17.17 6.75
C ASP A 43 -21.31 17.87 5.48
N SER A 44 -21.48 17.12 4.39
CA SER A 44 -21.81 17.69 3.08
C SER A 44 -23.32 17.85 2.84
N VAL A 45 -24.17 17.01 3.44
CA VAL A 45 -25.63 17.07 3.21
C VAL A 45 -26.40 17.45 4.47
N ALA A 46 -26.11 16.85 5.62
CA ALA A 46 -26.91 17.10 6.83
C ALA A 46 -26.84 18.56 7.27
N GLY A 47 -25.64 19.14 7.33
CA GLY A 47 -25.45 20.55 7.71
C GLY A 47 -26.17 21.53 6.77
N ALA A 48 -26.20 21.24 5.47
CA ALA A 48 -26.96 22.03 4.50
C ALA A 48 -28.47 21.84 4.68
N ALA A 49 -28.92 20.59 4.85
CA ALA A 49 -30.33 20.24 5.02
C ALA A 49 -30.93 20.89 6.27
N ASP A 50 -30.25 20.83 7.41
CA ASP A 50 -30.71 21.43 8.66
C ASP A 50 -30.79 22.96 8.57
N ARG A 51 -29.91 23.59 7.78
CA ARG A 51 -29.88 25.06 7.59
C ARG A 51 -30.90 25.56 6.56
N HIS A 52 -31.03 24.87 5.43
CA HIS A 52 -31.76 25.37 4.27
C HIS A 52 -33.10 24.69 4.02
N ALA A 53 -33.32 23.50 4.60
CA ALA A 53 -34.57 22.75 4.51
C ALA A 53 -35.05 22.17 5.86
N PRO A 54 -35.10 22.96 6.95
CA PRO A 54 -35.42 22.44 8.28
C PRO A 54 -36.83 21.84 8.37
N ASP A 55 -37.82 22.35 7.63
CA ASP A 55 -39.18 21.83 7.69
C ASP A 55 -39.32 20.52 6.92
N LEU A 56 -38.67 20.40 5.76
CA LEU A 56 -38.56 19.13 5.04
C LEU A 56 -37.89 18.06 5.92
N VAL A 57 -36.76 18.38 6.55
CA VAL A 57 -36.08 17.47 7.47
C VAL A 57 -36.99 17.08 8.63
N ARG A 58 -37.73 18.03 9.21
CA ARG A 58 -38.68 17.75 10.29
C ARG A 58 -39.82 16.83 9.85
N VAL A 59 -40.39 17.06 8.67
CA VAL A 59 -41.45 16.22 8.10
C VAL A 59 -40.93 14.80 7.85
N LEU A 60 -39.75 14.65 7.25
CA LEU A 60 -39.14 13.35 7.01
C LEU A 60 -38.79 12.63 8.31
N LYS A 61 -38.20 13.32 9.30
CA LYS A 61 -37.94 12.74 10.63
C LYS A 61 -39.23 12.27 11.30
N CYS A 62 -40.32 13.02 11.17
CA CYS A 62 -41.65 12.63 11.65
C CYS A 62 -42.15 11.36 10.93
N ALA A 63 -42.05 11.31 9.60
CA ALA A 63 -42.49 10.17 8.81
C ALA A 63 -41.67 8.88 9.07
N LEU A 64 -40.36 9.02 9.29
CA LEU A 64 -39.44 7.90 9.52
C LEU A 64 -39.48 7.38 10.97
N THR A 65 -40.09 8.11 11.90
CA THR A 65 -40.01 7.83 13.34
C THR A 65 -41.39 7.62 13.95
N THR A 66 -41.66 6.43 14.48
CA THR A 66 -42.89 6.16 15.23
C THR A 66 -42.70 6.41 16.72
N LYS A 67 -43.78 6.73 17.45
CA LYS A 67 -43.75 6.89 18.92
C LYS A 67 -43.13 5.67 19.63
N LYS A 68 -43.45 4.45 19.16
CA LYS A 68 -42.88 3.19 19.67
C LYS A 68 -41.37 3.08 19.40
N ALA A 69 -40.91 3.51 18.22
CA ALA A 69 -39.50 3.53 17.89
C ALA A 69 -38.72 4.51 18.79
N ILE A 70 -39.24 5.70 19.07
CA ILE A 70 -38.60 6.68 19.99
C ILE A 70 -38.34 6.05 21.36
N GLN A 71 -39.28 5.26 21.88
CA GLN A 71 -39.16 4.65 23.20
C GLN A 71 -38.26 3.42 23.24
N LYS A 72 -38.22 2.62 22.16
CA LYS A 72 -37.63 1.27 22.19
C LYS A 72 -36.38 1.09 21.32
N ASN A 73 -36.14 1.97 20.35
CA ASN A 73 -35.03 1.82 19.42
C ASN A 73 -33.73 2.35 20.03
N LYS A 74 -32.81 1.43 20.35
CA LYS A 74 -31.49 1.76 20.91
C LYS A 74 -30.36 1.71 19.87
N LYS A 75 -30.64 1.33 18.62
CA LYS A 75 -29.60 0.96 17.63
C LYS A 75 -29.67 1.73 16.31
N LYS A 76 -30.86 1.96 15.76
CA LYS A 76 -31.02 2.53 14.41
C LYS A 76 -31.21 4.05 14.49
N SER A 77 -30.29 4.82 13.92
CA SER A 77 -30.52 6.25 13.66
C SER A 77 -31.28 6.43 12.35
N ASN A 78 -32.30 7.29 12.37
CA ASN A 78 -33.07 7.66 11.17
C ASN A 78 -32.42 8.84 10.41
N GLU A 79 -31.37 9.44 10.94
CA GLU A 79 -30.75 10.64 10.37
C GLU A 79 -30.14 10.36 9.00
N THR A 80 -29.35 9.29 8.88
CA THR A 80 -28.76 8.88 7.59
C THR A 80 -29.84 8.71 6.53
N ALA A 81 -30.91 7.97 6.85
CA ALA A 81 -32.02 7.75 5.92
C ALA A 81 -32.71 9.08 5.53
N CYS A 82 -32.94 9.97 6.50
CA CYS A 82 -33.52 11.28 6.25
C CYS A 82 -32.66 12.11 5.29
N TYR A 83 -31.36 12.23 5.54
CA TYR A 83 -30.47 13.04 4.71
C TYR A 83 -30.22 12.41 3.33
N THR A 84 -30.23 11.08 3.23
CA THR A 84 -30.24 10.39 1.94
C THR A 84 -31.49 10.73 1.13
N ILE A 85 -32.68 10.70 1.74
CA ILE A 85 -33.93 11.07 1.04
C ILE A 85 -33.89 12.54 0.58
N VAL A 86 -33.38 13.45 1.43
CA VAL A 86 -33.16 14.85 1.02
C VAL A 86 -32.24 14.90 -0.20
N GLY A 87 -31.09 14.22 -0.17
CA GLY A 87 -30.18 14.14 -1.31
C GLY A 87 -30.82 13.60 -2.60
N GLN A 88 -31.69 12.59 -2.48
CA GLN A 88 -32.48 12.07 -3.61
C GLN A 88 -33.41 13.12 -4.19
N ILE A 89 -34.17 13.83 -3.34
CA ILE A 89 -35.07 14.90 -3.77
C ILE A 89 -34.28 15.97 -4.54
N ILE A 90 -33.13 16.40 -4.02
CA ILE A 90 -32.30 17.42 -4.67
C ILE A 90 -31.77 16.93 -6.01
N THR A 91 -31.28 15.70 -6.08
CA THR A 91 -30.80 15.09 -7.33
C THR A 91 -31.90 14.98 -8.38
N ARG A 92 -33.14 14.70 -7.97
CA ARG A 92 -34.29 14.65 -8.89
C ARG A 92 -34.79 16.02 -9.31
N ARG A 93 -34.63 17.04 -8.47
CA ARG A 93 -34.96 18.44 -8.83
C ARG A 93 -33.93 19.08 -9.74
N SER A 94 -32.65 18.70 -9.61
CA SER A 94 -31.58 19.23 -10.44
C SER A 94 -30.57 18.15 -10.83
N GLN A 95 -30.46 17.91 -12.13
CA GLN A 95 -29.41 17.05 -12.67
C GLN A 95 -28.01 17.65 -12.47
N TYR A 96 -27.93 18.97 -12.25
CA TYR A 96 -26.71 19.75 -12.04
C TYR A 96 -26.30 19.88 -10.56
N ALA A 97 -26.89 19.09 -9.66
CA ALA A 97 -26.40 18.94 -8.28
C ALA A 97 -25.59 17.64 -8.17
N PRO A 98 -24.25 17.65 -8.37
CA PRO A 98 -23.42 16.46 -8.29
C PRO A 98 -22.97 16.15 -6.85
N ASP A 99 -23.05 17.10 -5.93
CA ASP A 99 -22.42 17.04 -4.59
C ASP A 99 -22.93 15.91 -3.70
N PHE A 100 -24.12 15.36 -3.97
CA PHE A 100 -24.63 14.16 -3.31
C PHE A 100 -24.45 12.91 -4.17
N ALA A 101 -25.05 12.93 -5.37
CA ALA A 101 -25.15 11.74 -6.22
C ALA A 101 -23.83 11.31 -6.88
N GLY A 102 -22.86 12.22 -7.04
CA GLY A 102 -21.54 11.93 -7.60
C GLY A 102 -20.67 11.08 -6.68
N PRO A 103 -20.39 11.50 -5.43
CA PRO A 103 -19.65 10.67 -4.48
C PRO A 103 -20.28 9.29 -4.27
N ILE A 104 -21.61 9.23 -4.16
CA ILE A 104 -22.35 7.97 -4.03
C ILE A 104 -22.22 7.10 -5.28
N SER A 105 -22.25 7.67 -6.50
CA SER A 105 -22.10 6.88 -7.72
C SER A 105 -20.69 6.29 -7.87
N MET A 106 -19.66 7.04 -7.49
CA MET A 106 -18.29 6.53 -7.43
C MET A 106 -18.15 5.39 -6.42
N MET A 107 -18.80 5.49 -5.25
CA MET A 107 -18.84 4.41 -4.26
C MET A 107 -19.46 3.14 -4.84
N TRP A 108 -20.62 3.22 -5.51
CA TRP A 108 -21.26 2.03 -6.10
C TRP A 108 -20.39 1.38 -7.17
N TRP A 109 -19.80 2.19 -8.04
CA TRP A 109 -18.88 1.69 -9.06
C TRP A 109 -17.67 1.00 -8.44
N ALA A 110 -17.04 1.62 -7.43
CA ALA A 110 -15.86 1.07 -6.75
C ALA A 110 -16.15 -0.24 -6.00
N ASN A 111 -17.40 -0.46 -5.58
CA ASN A 111 -17.83 -1.72 -4.96
C ASN A 111 -18.26 -2.78 -5.98
N GLY A 112 -18.04 -2.56 -7.28
CA GLY A 112 -18.35 -3.52 -8.33
C GLY A 112 -19.83 -3.66 -8.65
N CYS A 113 -20.66 -2.65 -8.36
CA CYS A 113 -22.06 -2.66 -8.77
C CYS A 113 -22.18 -2.75 -10.30
N SER A 114 -23.13 -3.56 -10.78
CA SER A 114 -23.38 -3.68 -12.22
C SER A 114 -23.92 -2.37 -12.80
N ARG A 115 -23.83 -2.23 -14.13
CA ARG A 115 -24.38 -1.08 -14.86
C ARG A 115 -25.88 -0.93 -14.57
N GLU A 116 -26.63 -2.01 -14.64
CA GLU A 116 -28.08 -2.05 -14.46
C GLU A 116 -28.46 -1.59 -13.05
N ALA A 117 -27.72 -2.04 -12.04
CA ALA A 117 -27.93 -1.60 -10.66
C ALA A 117 -27.69 -0.08 -10.51
N ILE A 118 -26.62 0.45 -11.11
CA ILE A 118 -26.34 1.89 -11.08
C ILE A 118 -27.42 2.70 -11.81
N GLU A 119 -27.97 2.20 -12.92
CA GLU A 119 -29.07 2.89 -13.62
C GLU A 119 -30.37 2.88 -12.81
N ILE A 120 -30.69 1.78 -12.12
CA ILE A 120 -31.83 1.74 -11.17
C ILE A 120 -31.64 2.78 -10.06
N LEU A 121 -30.44 2.85 -9.48
CA LEU A 121 -30.09 3.82 -8.44
C LEU A 121 -30.17 5.27 -8.94
N CYS A 122 -29.79 5.50 -10.20
CA CYS A 122 -29.92 6.80 -10.87
C CYS A 122 -31.39 7.21 -11.03
N ASN A 123 -32.24 6.27 -11.43
CA ASN A 123 -33.67 6.52 -11.61
C ASN A 123 -34.37 6.95 -10.31
N ILE A 124 -33.90 6.46 -9.15
CA ILE A 124 -34.39 6.87 -7.83
C ILE A 124 -33.58 8.00 -7.18
N GLY A 125 -32.64 8.61 -7.91
CA GLY A 125 -31.87 9.78 -7.48
C GLY A 125 -30.79 9.50 -6.43
N LEU A 126 -30.39 8.24 -6.22
CA LEU A 126 -29.30 7.89 -5.30
C LEU A 126 -27.92 8.04 -5.93
N SER A 127 -27.83 7.92 -7.25
CA SER A 127 -26.57 8.02 -7.99
C SER A 127 -26.77 8.86 -9.25
N LYS A 128 -25.66 9.17 -9.93
CA LYS A 128 -25.68 9.55 -11.34
C LYS A 128 -25.76 8.29 -12.21
N SER A 129 -26.03 8.47 -13.50
CA SER A 129 -26.02 7.38 -14.48
C SER A 129 -24.64 6.74 -14.56
N PHE A 130 -24.57 5.55 -15.12
CA PHE A 130 -23.31 4.83 -15.28
C PHE A 130 -22.32 5.61 -16.14
N ASP A 131 -22.80 6.23 -17.23
CA ASP A 131 -21.96 7.01 -18.14
C ASP A 131 -21.44 8.29 -17.48
N THR A 132 -22.28 9.01 -16.71
CA THR A 132 -21.81 10.16 -15.92
C THR A 132 -20.81 9.75 -14.83
N THR A 133 -20.98 8.56 -14.25
CA THR A 133 -20.03 8.00 -13.28
C THR A 133 -18.68 7.70 -13.94
N LYS A 134 -18.67 7.18 -15.18
CA LYS A 134 -17.43 7.03 -15.96
C LYS A 134 -16.76 8.36 -16.25
N THR A 135 -17.52 9.41 -16.58
CA THR A 135 -16.98 10.77 -16.73
C THR A 135 -16.34 11.26 -15.43
N LEU A 136 -16.99 11.05 -14.28
CA LEU A 136 -16.45 11.36 -12.97
C LEU A 136 -15.12 10.63 -12.72
N ILE A 137 -15.07 9.32 -12.98
CA ILE A 137 -13.84 8.51 -12.82
C ILE A 137 -12.72 9.05 -13.71
N ALA A 138 -13.00 9.31 -14.99
CA ALA A 138 -12.02 9.84 -15.92
C ALA A 138 -11.50 11.22 -15.47
N SER A 139 -12.37 12.12 -15.03
CA SER A 139 -11.98 13.43 -14.52
C SER A 139 -11.14 13.33 -13.23
N THR A 140 -11.52 12.43 -12.31
CA THR A 140 -10.78 12.18 -11.06
C THR A 140 -9.39 11.62 -11.37
N ALA A 141 -9.29 10.69 -12.33
CA ALA A 141 -8.01 10.18 -12.81
C ALA A 141 -7.15 11.28 -13.44
N ASN A 142 -7.74 12.21 -14.20
CA ASN A 142 -7.02 13.37 -14.74
C ASN A 142 -6.45 14.26 -13.64
N TYR A 143 -7.21 14.53 -12.56
CA TYR A 143 -6.71 15.26 -11.40
C TYR A 143 -5.53 14.54 -10.73
N CYS A 144 -5.62 13.23 -10.50
CA CYS A 144 -4.52 12.45 -9.93
C CYS A 144 -3.24 12.55 -10.79
N ILE A 145 -3.38 12.52 -12.12
CA ILE A 145 -2.24 12.71 -13.03
C ILE A 145 -1.71 14.14 -12.97
N SER A 146 -2.58 15.15 -12.85
CA SER A 146 -2.15 16.54 -12.67
C SER A 146 -1.33 16.72 -11.39
N ASP A 147 -1.78 16.14 -10.27
CA ASP A 147 -1.06 16.19 -9.00
C ASP A 147 0.30 15.49 -9.12
N ALA A 148 0.36 14.37 -9.84
CA ALA A 148 1.60 13.65 -10.10
C ALA A 148 2.57 14.45 -11.00
N ARG A 149 2.05 15.17 -12.00
CA ARG A 149 2.83 16.10 -12.83
C ARG A 149 3.41 17.21 -11.96
N GLU A 150 2.61 17.83 -11.12
CA GLU A 150 3.08 18.89 -10.22
C GLU A 150 4.26 18.41 -9.37
N LEU A 151 4.17 17.20 -8.80
CA LEU A 151 5.29 16.59 -8.09
C LEU A 151 6.52 16.38 -9.00
N ALA A 152 6.31 15.82 -10.19
CA ALA A 152 7.40 15.45 -11.10
C ALA A 152 8.17 16.66 -11.65
N HIS A 153 7.49 17.80 -11.83
CA HIS A 153 8.09 19.07 -12.23
C HIS A 153 8.60 19.91 -11.04
N GLY A 154 8.27 19.49 -9.81
CA GLY A 154 8.61 20.19 -8.58
C GLY A 154 10.04 19.92 -8.08
N PRO A 155 10.53 20.74 -7.13
CA PRO A 155 11.89 20.63 -6.58
C PRO A 155 12.07 19.43 -5.64
N ASP A 156 10.98 18.84 -5.15
CA ASP A 156 11.01 17.71 -4.21
C ASP A 156 11.51 16.43 -4.89
N GLY A 157 11.39 16.32 -6.22
CA GLY A 157 11.67 15.10 -6.95
C GLY A 157 10.76 13.93 -6.54
N TYR A 158 11.00 12.77 -7.17
CA TYR A 158 10.15 11.60 -6.95
C TYR A 158 10.91 10.27 -7.06
N LEU A 159 10.44 9.28 -6.30
CA LEU A 159 10.81 7.88 -6.46
C LEU A 159 9.86 7.24 -7.46
N PHE A 160 10.37 6.61 -8.51
CA PHE A 160 9.57 5.88 -9.48
C PHE A 160 9.58 4.38 -9.18
N ASN A 161 8.39 3.77 -9.19
CA ASN A 161 8.19 2.33 -9.09
C ASN A 161 7.06 1.91 -10.04
N TYR A 162 7.12 0.70 -10.53
CA TYR A 162 6.09 0.10 -11.36
C TYR A 162 6.18 -1.42 -11.21
N ASP A 163 5.05 -2.08 -11.43
CA ASP A 163 4.96 -3.54 -11.41
C ASP A 163 3.86 -4.00 -12.36
N ASN A 164 3.89 -5.28 -12.68
CA ASN A 164 2.91 -5.97 -13.50
C ASN A 164 1.51 -5.95 -12.86
N VAL A 165 0.51 -5.72 -13.71
CA VAL A 165 -0.89 -5.95 -13.41
C VAL A 165 -1.47 -6.88 -14.46
N ASN A 166 -2.09 -7.96 -14.00
CA ASN A 166 -2.81 -8.89 -14.86
C ASN A 166 -4.31 -8.59 -14.76
N LEU A 167 -4.87 -8.03 -15.84
CA LEU A 167 -6.30 -7.79 -15.96
C LEU A 167 -6.96 -9.05 -16.52
N SER A 168 -7.67 -9.79 -15.68
CA SER A 168 -8.53 -10.87 -16.19
C SER A 168 -9.70 -10.26 -16.93
N THR A 169 -9.87 -10.64 -18.19
CA THR A 169 -11.11 -10.45 -18.93
C THR A 169 -12.01 -11.69 -18.71
N SER A 170 -13.22 -11.68 -19.28
CA SER A 170 -14.25 -12.69 -19.03
C SER A 170 -13.72 -14.13 -19.16
N ILE A 171 -14.05 -14.98 -18.19
CA ILE A 171 -13.71 -16.42 -18.19
C ILE A 171 -14.52 -17.24 -19.20
N PHE A 172 -15.52 -16.63 -19.85
CA PHE A 172 -16.52 -17.33 -20.67
C PHE A 172 -16.32 -17.15 -22.18
N VAL A 173 -15.27 -16.45 -22.63
CA VAL A 173 -14.99 -16.32 -24.06
C VAL A 173 -14.06 -17.47 -24.45
N GLU A 174 -14.52 -18.31 -25.38
CA GLU A 174 -13.69 -19.31 -26.04
C GLU A 174 -12.45 -18.59 -26.64
N GLN A 175 -11.24 -19.06 -26.31
CA GLN A 175 -10.02 -18.46 -26.84
C GLN A 175 -9.96 -18.70 -28.35
N ARG A 176 -10.11 -17.62 -29.12
CA ARG A 176 -9.98 -17.59 -30.57
C ARG A 176 -9.00 -16.46 -30.91
N ASP A 177 -8.27 -16.56 -32.02
CA ASP A 177 -7.28 -15.55 -32.42
C ASP A 177 -7.86 -14.12 -32.54
N SER A 178 -9.16 -14.01 -32.83
CA SER A 178 -9.88 -12.72 -32.90
C SER A 178 -10.60 -12.32 -31.61
N ALA A 179 -10.59 -13.18 -30.58
CA ALA A 179 -11.24 -12.90 -29.31
C ALA A 179 -10.28 -12.15 -28.36
N PRO A 180 -10.80 -11.28 -27.47
CA PRO A 180 -9.98 -10.63 -26.45
C PRO A 180 -9.23 -11.65 -25.59
N ALA A 181 -7.96 -11.39 -25.31
CA ALA A 181 -7.16 -12.25 -24.45
C ALA A 181 -7.80 -12.37 -23.06
N LYS A 182 -7.94 -13.60 -22.56
CA LYS A 182 -8.50 -13.92 -21.24
C LYS A 182 -7.79 -13.19 -20.10
N MET A 183 -6.50 -12.96 -20.27
CA MET A 183 -5.71 -12.10 -19.40
C MET A 183 -5.02 -11.08 -20.30
N GLN A 184 -5.11 -9.81 -19.91
CA GLN A 184 -4.33 -8.75 -20.49
C GLN A 184 -3.30 -8.29 -19.46
N SER A 185 -2.03 -8.51 -19.76
CA SER A 185 -0.93 -7.96 -18.98
C SER A 185 -0.83 -6.46 -19.21
N GLY A 186 -0.51 -5.74 -18.15
CA GLY A 186 -0.20 -4.32 -18.18
C GLY A 186 0.78 -3.99 -17.07
N THR A 187 1.16 -2.72 -17.02
CA THR A 187 2.09 -2.20 -16.02
C THR A 187 1.42 -1.05 -15.28
N TYR A 188 1.55 -1.04 -13.96
CA TYR A 188 0.98 -0.01 -13.10
C TYR A 188 2.07 0.87 -12.49
N PRO A 189 2.30 2.08 -13.03
CA PRO A 189 3.30 2.98 -12.50
C PRO A 189 2.78 3.79 -11.30
N ILE A 190 3.68 4.06 -10.36
CA ILE A 190 3.44 4.88 -9.17
C ILE A 190 4.67 5.71 -8.87
N ILE A 191 4.47 6.99 -8.53
CA ILE A 191 5.55 7.83 -8.03
C ILE A 191 5.31 8.22 -6.57
N TYR A 192 6.39 8.36 -5.81
CA TYR A 192 6.36 8.78 -4.42
C TYR A 192 7.17 10.07 -4.23
N ARG A 193 6.67 10.99 -3.41
CA ARG A 193 7.46 12.20 -3.07
C ARG A 193 8.71 11.80 -2.30
N LEU A 194 9.88 12.29 -2.73
CA LEU A 194 11.12 12.05 -1.99
C LEU A 194 11.14 12.86 -0.69
N ARG A 195 11.74 12.28 0.34
CA ARG A 195 12.01 12.97 1.60
C ARG A 195 13.44 13.49 1.58
N ASN A 196 13.61 14.81 1.71
CA ASN A 196 14.92 15.46 1.74
C ASN A 196 15.79 15.08 0.53
N PRO A 197 15.32 15.30 -0.71
CA PRO A 197 16.11 14.99 -1.89
C PRO A 197 17.47 15.71 -1.83
N ASN A 198 18.53 15.04 -2.26
CA ASN A 198 19.80 15.69 -2.56
C ASN A 198 19.93 15.81 -4.09
N PRO A 199 19.65 16.98 -4.68
CA PRO A 199 19.72 17.16 -6.14
C PRO A 199 21.07 16.75 -6.73
N ALA A 200 22.19 17.02 -6.03
CA ALA A 200 23.53 16.67 -6.48
C ALA A 200 23.81 15.16 -6.49
N ALA A 201 23.01 14.37 -5.77
CA ALA A 201 23.09 12.91 -5.75
C ALA A 201 22.11 12.24 -6.72
N LEU A 202 21.04 12.94 -7.13
CA LEU A 202 19.92 12.36 -7.87
C LEU A 202 19.70 12.98 -9.26
N ASN A 203 20.48 14.00 -9.63
CA ASN A 203 20.43 14.56 -10.98
C ASN A 203 20.95 13.54 -12.01
N LEU A 204 20.11 13.22 -13.00
CA LEU A 204 20.41 12.20 -13.99
C LEU A 204 21.69 12.51 -14.79
N SER A 205 21.90 13.75 -15.22
CA SER A 205 23.11 14.11 -15.97
C SER A 205 24.40 13.88 -15.18
N ILE A 206 24.38 14.20 -13.88
CA ILE A 206 25.52 13.94 -12.97
C ILE A 206 25.70 12.43 -12.78
N LEU A 207 24.62 11.67 -12.62
CA LEU A 207 24.67 10.21 -12.48
C LEU A 207 25.24 9.54 -13.73
N LEU A 208 24.81 9.96 -14.92
CA LEU A 208 25.33 9.44 -16.20
C LEU A 208 26.80 9.79 -16.39
N ALA A 209 27.20 11.03 -16.08
CA ALA A 209 28.60 11.43 -16.12
C ALA A 209 29.46 10.62 -15.13
N ARG A 210 28.96 10.37 -13.91
CA ARG A 210 29.63 9.50 -12.93
C ARG A 210 29.73 8.06 -13.44
N ALA A 211 28.68 7.52 -14.05
CA ALA A 211 28.68 6.17 -14.59
C ALA A 211 29.67 6.00 -15.74
N GLN A 212 29.79 6.99 -16.63
CA GLN A 212 30.76 7.00 -17.74
C GLN A 212 32.22 7.07 -17.25
N ASN A 213 32.45 7.70 -16.10
CA ASN A 213 33.78 7.87 -15.51
C ASN A 213 34.01 6.93 -14.31
N ALA A 214 33.11 5.99 -14.06
CA ALA A 214 33.23 5.05 -12.95
C ALA A 214 34.40 4.11 -13.23
N THR A 215 35.28 3.94 -12.25
CA THR A 215 36.29 2.89 -12.28
C THR A 215 35.67 1.56 -11.90
N ASP A 216 36.39 0.46 -12.15
CA ASP A 216 36.04 -0.84 -11.60
C ASP A 216 35.90 -0.76 -10.08
N LEU A 217 34.98 -1.57 -9.54
CA LEU A 217 34.78 -1.68 -8.10
C LEU A 217 36.03 -2.28 -7.47
N ASP A 218 36.62 -1.56 -6.51
CA ASP A 218 37.66 -2.12 -5.66
C ASP A 218 37.03 -2.82 -4.46
N PHE A 219 37.44 -4.08 -4.25
CA PHE A 219 36.89 -4.89 -3.18
C PHE A 219 37.13 -4.28 -1.79
N ASN A 220 38.30 -3.69 -1.56
CA ASN A 220 38.68 -3.20 -0.23
C ASN A 220 38.09 -1.83 0.08
N THR A 221 37.94 -0.96 -0.92
CA THR A 221 37.41 0.40 -0.72
C THR A 221 35.89 0.47 -0.90
N ASP A 222 35.32 -0.27 -1.86
CA ASP A 222 33.94 -0.07 -2.29
C ASP A 222 33.00 -1.15 -1.76
N LEU A 223 33.48 -2.39 -1.59
CA LEU A 223 32.67 -3.54 -1.18
C LEU A 223 32.85 -3.91 0.29
N CYS A 224 34.07 -3.80 0.81
CA CYS A 224 34.35 -4.09 2.21
C CYS A 224 33.69 -3.03 3.11
N PRO A 225 32.83 -3.43 4.05
CA PRO A 225 32.26 -2.50 5.00
C PRO A 225 33.37 -1.88 5.86
N SER A 226 33.31 -0.57 6.07
CA SER A 226 34.20 0.11 7.01
C SER A 226 34.07 -0.47 8.42
N PHE A 227 35.04 -0.22 9.30
CA PHE A 227 34.97 -0.68 10.70
C PHE A 227 33.64 -0.29 11.37
N GLU A 228 33.18 0.94 11.14
CA GLU A 228 31.92 1.45 11.66
C GLU A 228 30.68 0.77 11.07
N GLN A 229 30.71 0.43 9.78
CA GLN A 229 29.64 -0.32 9.13
C GLN A 229 29.61 -1.77 9.63
N SER A 230 30.77 -2.41 9.74
CA SER A 230 30.94 -3.77 10.25
C SER A 230 30.46 -3.90 11.69
N ARG A 231 30.89 -2.98 12.57
CA ARG A 231 30.45 -2.92 13.97
C ARG A 231 28.93 -2.83 14.08
N ALA A 232 28.31 -2.07 13.20
CA ALA A 232 26.87 -1.88 13.22
C ALA A 232 26.09 -3.05 12.63
N ALA A 233 26.57 -3.65 11.54
CA ALA A 233 26.01 -4.88 11.01
C ALA A 233 26.07 -5.99 12.08
N HIS A 234 27.22 -6.13 12.75
CA HIS A 234 27.38 -7.06 13.87
C HIS A 234 26.39 -6.78 15.01
N HIS A 235 26.18 -5.51 15.39
CA HIS A 235 25.16 -5.13 16.39
C HIS A 235 23.75 -5.53 15.96
N GLN A 236 23.40 -5.36 14.68
CA GLN A 236 22.11 -5.76 14.13
C GLN A 236 21.94 -7.29 14.16
N PHE A 237 22.98 -8.03 13.80
CA PHE A 237 22.96 -9.49 13.90
C PHE A 237 22.80 -9.96 15.35
N CYS A 238 23.51 -9.37 16.31
CA CYS A 238 23.33 -9.68 17.73
C CYS A 238 21.89 -9.42 18.18
N SER A 239 21.33 -8.28 17.78
CA SER A 239 19.95 -7.92 18.08
C SER A 239 18.96 -8.92 17.46
N TYR A 240 19.23 -9.41 16.24
CA TYR A 240 18.43 -10.46 15.60
C TYR A 240 18.46 -11.77 16.40
N VAL A 241 19.65 -12.23 16.80
CA VAL A 241 19.85 -13.45 17.60
C VAL A 241 19.10 -13.38 18.93
N ILE A 242 19.14 -12.24 19.61
CA ILE A 242 18.37 -12.00 20.85
C ILE A 242 16.87 -11.98 20.57
N ARG A 243 16.45 -11.33 19.48
CA ARG A 243 15.02 -11.27 19.11
C ARG A 243 14.43 -12.66 18.86
N VAL A 244 15.20 -13.59 18.28
CA VAL A 244 14.78 -14.98 18.12
C VAL A 244 14.54 -15.62 19.49
N LEU A 245 15.45 -15.45 20.45
CA LEU A 245 15.27 -15.93 21.82
C LEU A 245 13.99 -15.34 22.45
N CYS A 246 13.81 -14.02 22.42
CA CYS A 246 12.62 -13.35 22.97
C CYS A 246 11.30 -13.79 22.30
N ARG A 247 11.34 -14.13 21.00
CA ARG A 247 10.16 -14.54 20.24
C ARG A 247 9.67 -15.94 20.62
N TYR A 248 10.59 -16.89 20.77
CA TYR A 248 10.22 -18.31 20.97
C TYR A 248 10.33 -18.78 22.42
N GLU A 249 11.13 -18.13 23.26
CA GLU A 249 11.20 -18.42 24.70
C GLU A 249 10.38 -17.41 25.50
N LYS A 250 9.20 -17.84 25.97
CA LYS A 250 8.20 -16.98 26.65
C LYS A 250 8.77 -16.19 27.82
N THR A 251 9.72 -16.75 28.57
CA THR A 251 10.35 -16.09 29.72
C THR A 251 11.14 -14.84 29.32
N PHE A 252 11.65 -14.78 28.08
CA PHE A 252 12.37 -13.62 27.55
C PHE A 252 11.48 -12.65 26.76
N SER A 253 10.22 -12.99 26.48
CA SER A 253 9.31 -12.16 25.70
C SER A 253 9.10 -10.74 26.26
N PRO A 254 8.94 -10.52 27.58
CA PRO A 254 8.80 -9.17 28.15
C PRO A 254 10.01 -8.27 27.91
N ARG A 255 11.17 -8.86 27.60
CA ARG A 255 12.44 -8.15 27.39
C ARG A 255 12.63 -7.68 25.97
N GLN A 256 11.74 -8.08 25.05
CA GLN A 256 11.84 -7.73 23.64
C GLN A 256 11.94 -6.22 23.44
N ASP A 257 11.28 -5.40 24.26
CA ASP A 257 11.27 -3.94 24.11
C ASP A 257 12.35 -3.23 24.94
N GLU A 258 13.26 -3.96 25.60
CA GLU A 258 14.38 -3.34 26.34
C GLU A 258 15.25 -2.53 25.37
N PRO A 259 15.46 -1.21 25.58
CA PRO A 259 16.30 -0.39 24.70
C PRO A 259 17.72 -0.93 24.55
N ALA A 260 18.23 -1.57 25.61
CA ALA A 260 19.52 -2.23 25.63
C ALA A 260 19.58 -3.55 24.84
N LEU A 261 18.49 -4.01 24.21
CA LEU A 261 18.49 -5.17 23.31
C LEU A 261 18.09 -4.79 21.88
N GLN A 262 17.69 -3.53 21.67
CA GLN A 262 17.32 -3.00 20.36
C GLN A 262 18.51 -2.52 19.54
N SER A 263 18.32 -2.55 18.22
CA SER A 263 19.21 -1.86 17.29
C SER A 263 18.83 -0.39 17.16
N PRO A 264 19.80 0.54 17.22
CA PRO A 264 19.50 1.96 17.02
C PRO A 264 19.01 2.18 15.58
N PRO A 265 17.86 2.84 15.39
CA PRO A 265 17.35 3.11 14.05
C PRO A 265 18.25 4.13 13.34
N ARG A 266 18.86 3.74 12.22
CA ARG A 266 19.85 4.58 11.50
C ARG A 266 19.24 5.71 10.69
N ARG A 267 18.00 5.53 10.23
CA ARG A 267 17.25 6.49 9.39
C ARG A 267 15.78 6.47 9.78
N ARG A 268 15.50 6.68 11.08
CA ARG A 268 14.11 6.68 11.58
C ARG A 268 13.31 7.74 10.82
N LEU A 269 12.14 7.35 10.34
CA LEU A 269 11.16 8.30 9.83
C LEU A 269 10.46 8.97 11.03
N PRO A 270 10.03 10.23 10.93
CA PRO A 270 9.17 10.86 11.93
C PRO A 270 7.94 9.99 12.16
N ASP A 271 7.45 9.96 13.41
CA ASP A 271 6.35 9.06 13.77
C ASP A 271 5.04 9.41 13.06
N ASP A 272 4.88 10.67 12.63
CA ASP A 272 3.77 11.17 11.84
C ASP A 272 4.00 11.13 10.32
N TYR A 273 5.17 10.68 9.87
CA TYR A 273 5.52 10.65 8.46
C TYR A 273 4.63 9.66 7.69
N LYS A 274 3.95 10.16 6.67
CA LYS A 274 3.17 9.36 5.73
C LYS A 274 3.75 9.51 4.34
N THR A 275 4.14 8.39 3.74
CA THR A 275 4.56 8.35 2.34
C THR A 275 3.43 8.88 1.47
N GLN A 276 3.75 9.88 0.65
CA GLN A 276 2.80 10.42 -0.32
C GLN A 276 2.99 9.69 -1.63
N GLN A 277 1.90 9.12 -2.12
CA GLN A 277 1.86 8.31 -3.33
C GLN A 277 0.95 8.94 -4.38
N PHE A 278 1.43 8.92 -5.61
CA PHE A 278 0.77 9.50 -6.77
C PHE A 278 0.66 8.39 -7.81
N PRO A 279 -0.42 7.59 -7.76
CA PRO A 279 -0.65 6.54 -8.74
C PRO A 279 -0.85 7.15 -10.13
N LEU A 280 -0.24 6.51 -11.13
CA LEU A 280 -0.36 6.91 -12.52
C LEU A 280 -1.37 5.99 -13.25
N ARG A 281 -1.59 6.22 -14.54
CA ARG A 281 -2.49 5.40 -15.33
C ARG A 281 -1.83 4.06 -15.62
N LEU A 282 -2.61 2.99 -15.45
CA LEU A 282 -2.27 1.68 -15.96
C LEU A 282 -2.04 1.77 -17.48
N CYS A 283 -0.98 1.15 -17.96
CA CYS A 283 -0.71 0.98 -19.38
C CYS A 283 -0.75 -0.52 -19.74
N THR A 284 -1.08 -0.85 -20.99
CA THR A 284 -1.13 -2.22 -21.49
C THR A 284 0.22 -2.66 -22.05
N ILE A 285 1.31 -2.13 -21.47
CA ILE A 285 2.67 -2.45 -21.86
C ILE A 285 3.11 -3.64 -21.00
N ASP A 286 3.62 -4.66 -21.67
CA ASP A 286 4.20 -5.84 -21.03
C ASP A 286 5.67 -5.59 -20.70
N GLU A 287 5.99 -5.46 -19.41
CA GLU A 287 7.35 -5.24 -18.91
C GLU A 287 8.22 -6.50 -18.93
N SER A 288 7.73 -7.66 -19.38
CA SER A 288 8.54 -8.88 -19.45
C SER A 288 9.71 -8.79 -20.44
N SER A 289 9.69 -7.82 -21.35
CA SER A 289 10.74 -7.60 -22.35
C SER A 289 11.53 -6.30 -22.10
N THR A 290 12.79 -6.25 -22.56
CA THR A 290 13.61 -5.03 -22.51
C THR A 290 12.93 -3.86 -23.22
N LYS A 291 12.32 -4.12 -24.39
CA LYS A 291 11.57 -3.12 -25.16
C LYS A 291 10.35 -2.62 -24.37
N GLY A 292 9.65 -3.53 -23.70
CA GLY A 292 8.53 -3.23 -22.82
C GLY A 292 8.93 -2.32 -21.66
N ASN A 293 9.99 -2.68 -20.92
CA ASN A 293 10.53 -1.83 -19.84
C ASN A 293 10.85 -0.41 -20.34
N LEU A 294 11.55 -0.28 -21.47
CA LEU A 294 11.85 1.04 -22.04
C LEU A 294 10.57 1.81 -22.40
N ALA A 295 9.56 1.13 -22.94
CA ALA A 295 8.28 1.75 -23.27
C ALA A 295 7.51 2.23 -22.03
N VAL A 296 7.60 1.51 -20.89
CA VAL A 296 7.00 1.95 -19.60
C VAL A 296 7.60 3.26 -19.14
N HIS A 297 8.92 3.44 -19.28
CA HIS A 297 9.58 4.70 -18.94
C HIS A 297 9.13 5.86 -19.84
N VAL A 298 9.02 5.65 -21.16
CA VAL A 298 8.51 6.67 -22.08
C VAL A 298 7.06 7.02 -21.75
N GLU A 299 6.21 6.02 -21.57
CA GLU A 299 4.81 6.20 -21.22
C GLU A 299 4.66 6.98 -19.90
N THR A 300 5.41 6.61 -18.88
CA THR A 300 5.34 7.26 -17.57
C THR A 300 5.89 8.68 -17.62
N HIS A 301 7.14 8.86 -18.03
CA HIS A 301 7.83 10.13 -17.88
C HIS A 301 7.42 11.15 -18.94
N VAL A 302 7.26 10.72 -20.19
CA VAL A 302 6.97 11.62 -21.32
C VAL A 302 5.46 11.79 -21.47
N ASN A 303 4.71 10.70 -21.62
CA ASN A 303 3.28 10.81 -21.97
C ASN A 303 2.42 11.19 -20.75
N GLN A 304 2.62 10.53 -19.62
CA GLN A 304 1.81 10.77 -18.43
C GLN A 304 2.29 11.97 -17.63
N LEU A 305 3.59 12.05 -17.29
CA LEU A 305 4.15 13.14 -16.50
C LEU A 305 4.49 14.40 -17.34
N GLY A 306 4.47 14.30 -18.67
CA GLY A 306 4.66 15.46 -19.54
C GLY A 306 6.07 16.06 -19.45
N LEU A 307 7.09 15.27 -19.09
CA LEU A 307 8.47 15.74 -19.05
C LEU A 307 9.09 15.63 -20.44
N SER A 308 9.73 16.71 -20.90
CA SER A 308 10.60 16.66 -22.07
C SER A 308 11.89 15.89 -21.75
N TYR A 309 12.59 15.39 -22.77
CA TYR A 309 13.91 14.78 -22.58
C TYR A 309 14.90 15.73 -21.91
N GLU A 310 14.84 17.03 -22.22
CA GLU A 310 15.68 18.03 -21.56
C GLU A 310 15.35 18.14 -20.06
N GLN A 311 14.07 18.18 -19.71
CA GLN A 311 13.64 18.21 -18.31
C GLN A 311 14.05 16.93 -17.57
N LEU A 312 14.01 15.77 -18.22
CA LEU A 312 14.43 14.50 -17.62
C LEU A 312 15.91 14.48 -17.25
N THR A 313 16.79 15.11 -18.04
CA THR A 313 18.22 15.20 -17.69
C THR A 313 18.48 16.01 -16.41
N LYS A 314 17.57 16.94 -16.09
CA LYS A 314 17.61 17.81 -14.92
C LYS A 314 16.73 17.30 -13.76
N ALA A 315 15.90 16.30 -14.01
CA ALA A 315 14.96 15.79 -13.04
C ALA A 315 15.67 15.13 -11.85
N ILE A 316 15.09 15.33 -10.67
CA ILE A 316 15.47 14.64 -9.44
C ILE A 316 14.57 13.42 -9.33
N PHE A 317 15.03 12.27 -9.80
CA PHE A 317 14.29 11.03 -9.62
C PHE A 317 15.19 9.91 -9.14
N GLN A 318 14.60 9.08 -8.28
CA GLN A 318 15.24 7.88 -7.77
C GLN A 318 14.51 6.67 -8.33
N LEU A 319 15.25 5.64 -8.74
CA LEU A 319 14.66 4.35 -9.05
C LEU A 319 14.44 3.57 -7.75
N GLY A 320 13.26 2.97 -7.58
CA GLY A 320 13.03 1.99 -6.54
C GLY A 320 14.05 0.85 -6.67
N ILE A 321 14.77 0.55 -5.57
CA ILE A 321 15.59 -0.66 -5.53
C ILE A 321 14.60 -1.82 -5.55
N GLY A 322 14.71 -2.71 -6.54
CA GLY A 322 13.92 -3.95 -6.66
C GLY A 322 14.26 -4.93 -5.54
N LEU A 323 14.01 -4.56 -4.29
CA LEU A 323 14.36 -5.32 -3.08
C LEU A 323 13.72 -6.71 -3.09
N PHE A 324 12.54 -6.84 -3.68
CA PHE A 324 11.90 -8.12 -3.93
C PHE A 324 12.80 -9.03 -4.79
N HIS A 325 13.24 -8.55 -5.95
CA HIS A 325 14.13 -9.34 -6.84
C HIS A 325 15.48 -9.63 -6.20
N LEU A 326 16.04 -8.67 -5.44
CA LEU A 326 17.27 -8.91 -4.68
C LEU A 326 17.09 -10.05 -3.68
N CYS A 327 16.00 -10.00 -2.89
CA CYS A 327 15.70 -11.03 -1.90
C CYS A 327 15.39 -12.38 -2.56
N LEU A 328 14.63 -12.39 -3.66
CA LEU A 328 14.34 -13.57 -4.47
C LEU A 328 15.63 -14.24 -4.94
N ASN A 329 16.53 -13.48 -5.55
CA ASN A 329 17.81 -13.97 -6.05
C ASN A 329 18.69 -14.49 -4.91
N LEU A 330 18.73 -13.79 -3.77
CA LEU A 330 19.50 -14.23 -2.60
C LEU A 330 18.96 -15.55 -2.04
N VAL A 331 17.65 -15.66 -1.89
CA VAL A 331 16.98 -16.88 -1.41
C VAL A 331 17.24 -18.06 -2.35
N TRP A 332 17.23 -17.82 -3.67
CA TRP A 332 17.57 -18.84 -4.67
C TRP A 332 19.05 -19.22 -4.63
N ALA A 333 19.95 -18.26 -4.44
CA ALA A 333 21.38 -18.52 -4.28
C ALA A 333 21.65 -19.38 -3.05
N VAL A 334 21.01 -19.08 -1.92
CA VAL A 334 21.09 -19.89 -0.69
C VAL A 334 20.57 -21.30 -0.94
N LEU A 335 19.42 -21.44 -1.60
CA LEU A 335 18.88 -22.75 -1.94
C LEU A 335 19.86 -23.54 -2.80
N ASN A 336 20.42 -22.95 -3.85
CA ASN A 336 21.31 -23.65 -4.78
C ASN A 336 22.64 -24.02 -4.13
N ALA A 337 23.21 -23.14 -3.31
CA ALA A 337 24.48 -23.37 -2.63
C ALA A 337 24.36 -24.44 -1.51
N HIS A 338 23.22 -24.49 -0.81
CA HIS A 338 23.06 -25.30 0.40
C HIS A 338 22.01 -26.41 0.28
N ARG A 339 21.46 -26.66 -0.92
CA ARG A 339 20.43 -27.71 -1.16
C ARG A 339 20.85 -29.04 -0.56
N GLY A 340 22.04 -29.51 -0.95
CA GLY A 340 22.59 -30.80 -0.56
C GLY A 340 21.69 -31.99 -0.92
N HIS A 341 21.98 -33.14 -0.32
CA HIS A 341 21.21 -34.36 -0.49
C HIS A 341 20.42 -34.66 0.78
N LEU A 342 19.24 -35.26 0.65
CA LEU A 342 18.36 -35.57 1.79
C LEU A 342 19.05 -36.40 2.89
N ASN A 343 19.95 -37.31 2.49
CA ASN A 343 20.68 -38.18 3.41
C ASN A 343 21.84 -37.48 4.14
N TYR A 344 22.17 -36.24 3.81
CA TYR A 344 23.24 -35.49 4.45
C TYR A 344 22.67 -34.56 5.51
N HIS A 345 23.06 -34.81 6.76
CA HIS A 345 22.63 -34.03 7.90
C HIS A 345 23.06 -32.55 7.76
N GLY A 346 22.19 -31.62 8.18
CA GLY A 346 22.42 -30.17 8.08
C GLY A 346 22.18 -29.53 6.70
N THR A 347 21.89 -30.30 5.65
CA THR A 347 21.55 -29.73 4.34
C THR A 347 20.12 -29.16 4.31
N LEU A 348 19.84 -28.23 3.39
CA LEU A 348 18.48 -27.69 3.26
C LEU A 348 17.47 -28.77 2.87
N ALA A 349 17.83 -29.74 2.03
CA ALA A 349 16.95 -30.86 1.68
C ALA A 349 16.56 -31.68 2.92
N HIS A 350 17.52 -31.94 3.82
CA HIS A 350 17.22 -32.59 5.10
C HIS A 350 16.33 -31.72 5.99
N LEU A 351 16.69 -30.44 6.18
CA LEU A 351 15.95 -29.52 7.05
C LEU A 351 14.51 -29.29 6.56
N PHE A 352 14.27 -29.29 5.25
CA PHE A 352 12.92 -29.24 4.68
C PHE A 352 12.08 -30.46 5.04
N VAL A 353 12.68 -31.66 5.15
CA VAL A 353 11.95 -32.83 5.67
C VAL A 353 11.64 -32.67 7.15
N VAL A 354 12.59 -32.17 7.95
CA VAL A 354 12.39 -31.95 9.40
C VAL A 354 11.22 -31.01 9.68
N ILE A 355 11.03 -29.98 8.86
CA ILE A 355 9.93 -29.01 9.02
C ILE A 355 8.70 -29.31 8.15
N ASP A 356 8.63 -30.50 7.55
CA ASP A 356 7.52 -30.96 6.69
C ASP A 356 7.22 -30.03 5.49
N LYS A 357 8.27 -29.55 4.83
CA LYS A 357 8.21 -28.68 3.64
C LYS A 357 9.00 -29.28 2.46
N THR A 358 8.88 -30.59 2.26
CA THR A 358 9.63 -31.36 1.23
C THR A 358 9.49 -30.82 -0.19
N ARG A 359 8.34 -30.23 -0.52
CA ARG A 359 8.05 -29.60 -1.83
C ARG A 359 9.00 -28.44 -2.17
N LEU A 360 9.65 -27.84 -1.17
CA LEU A 360 10.61 -26.75 -1.39
C LEU A 360 11.96 -27.23 -1.94
N GLY A 361 12.23 -28.54 -1.95
CA GLY A 361 13.43 -29.12 -2.55
C GLY A 361 13.42 -29.16 -4.09
N GLY A 362 12.32 -28.76 -4.73
CA GLY A 362 12.18 -28.75 -6.18
C GLY A 362 13.03 -27.69 -6.90
N HIS A 363 12.99 -27.67 -8.23
CA HIS A 363 13.73 -26.70 -9.04
C HIS A 363 13.19 -25.27 -8.93
N HIS A 364 11.87 -25.11 -8.79
CA HIS A 364 11.20 -23.81 -8.77
C HIS A 364 10.19 -23.72 -7.61
N PRO A 365 10.66 -23.70 -6.35
CA PRO A 365 9.78 -23.52 -5.21
C PRO A 365 9.15 -22.13 -5.21
N ASP A 366 7.94 -22.04 -4.66
CA ASP A 366 7.30 -20.75 -4.39
C ASP A 366 8.19 -19.87 -3.49
N TYR A 367 8.40 -18.62 -3.92
CA TYR A 367 9.32 -17.69 -3.25
C TYR A 367 8.93 -17.44 -1.79
N HIS A 368 7.66 -17.15 -1.53
CA HIS A 368 7.20 -16.80 -0.18
C HIS A 368 7.32 -17.99 0.77
N SER A 369 6.96 -19.18 0.29
CA SER A 369 7.09 -20.43 1.04
C SER A 369 8.55 -20.77 1.33
N LEU A 370 9.44 -20.59 0.36
CA LEU A 370 10.87 -20.81 0.51
C LEU A 370 11.50 -19.82 1.50
N LEU A 371 11.26 -18.52 1.34
CA LEU A 371 11.75 -17.49 2.26
C LEU A 371 11.28 -17.78 3.69
N SER A 372 9.99 -18.08 3.88
CA SER A 372 9.44 -18.44 5.19
C SER A 372 10.14 -19.66 5.80
N ALA A 373 10.38 -20.71 5.00
CA ALA A 373 11.09 -21.90 5.45
C ALA A 373 12.54 -21.63 5.85
N LEU A 374 13.29 -20.87 5.04
CA LEU A 374 14.66 -20.49 5.36
C LEU A 374 14.74 -19.66 6.65
N MET A 375 13.81 -18.72 6.85
CA MET A 375 13.74 -17.94 8.09
C MET A 375 13.40 -18.81 9.31
N GLN A 376 12.49 -19.78 9.15
CA GLN A 376 12.15 -20.74 10.19
C GLN A 376 13.34 -21.65 10.55
N ILE A 377 14.11 -22.09 9.55
CA ILE A 377 15.34 -22.85 9.74
C ILE A 377 16.38 -22.01 10.48
N LEU A 378 16.62 -20.77 10.04
CA LEU A 378 17.55 -19.86 10.69
C LEU A 378 17.18 -19.63 12.16
N ASP A 379 15.91 -19.34 12.43
CA ASP A 379 15.41 -19.16 13.79
C ASP A 379 15.64 -20.43 14.65
N GLY A 380 15.38 -21.62 14.11
CA GLY A 380 15.63 -22.90 14.77
C GLY A 380 17.12 -23.14 15.08
N LEU A 381 18.00 -22.88 14.11
CA LEU A 381 19.45 -23.00 14.28
C LEU A 381 19.98 -22.03 15.35
N LEU A 382 19.46 -20.81 15.39
CA LEU A 382 19.84 -19.83 16.41
C LEU A 382 19.38 -20.24 17.81
N LEU A 383 18.19 -20.84 17.95
CA LEU A 383 17.73 -21.38 19.23
C LEU A 383 18.59 -22.56 19.70
N ASP A 384 19.02 -23.41 18.78
CA ASP A 384 19.93 -24.50 19.10
C ASP A 384 21.30 -23.97 19.55
N ALA A 385 21.84 -22.97 18.85
CA ALA A 385 23.06 -22.29 19.27
C ALA A 385 22.93 -21.63 20.65
N TRP A 386 21.76 -21.07 21.00
CA TRP A 386 21.49 -20.59 22.35
C TRP A 386 21.58 -21.71 23.39
N ARG A 387 21.05 -22.90 23.12
CA ARG A 387 21.11 -24.05 24.04
C ARG A 387 22.55 -24.48 24.28
N ILE A 388 23.35 -24.56 23.20
CA ILE A 388 24.76 -24.93 23.27
C ILE A 388 25.55 -23.89 24.05
N GLU A 389 25.39 -22.61 23.71
CA GLU A 389 26.26 -21.56 24.18
C GLU A 389 25.88 -21.04 25.57
N CYS A 390 24.63 -21.16 26.02
CA CYS A 390 24.21 -20.57 27.30
C CYS A 390 24.87 -21.24 28.53
N GLY A 391 25.43 -22.44 28.40
CA GLY A 391 26.06 -23.16 29.51
C GLY A 391 25.09 -23.74 30.54
N HIS A 392 23.78 -23.74 30.23
CA HIS A 392 22.72 -24.33 31.04
C HIS A 392 22.09 -25.55 30.35
N ARG A 393 21.38 -26.41 31.08
CA ARG A 393 20.76 -27.60 30.50
C ARG A 393 19.55 -27.27 29.62
N SER A 394 18.97 -26.08 29.81
CA SER A 394 17.85 -25.59 29.03
C SER A 394 17.80 -24.06 29.00
N LEU A 395 17.08 -23.50 28.04
CA LEU A 395 16.81 -22.06 27.96
C LEU A 395 15.96 -21.57 29.14
N ALA A 396 15.15 -22.45 29.74
CA ALA A 396 14.39 -22.14 30.96
C ALA A 396 15.31 -21.97 32.18
N GLU A 397 16.32 -22.85 32.34
CA GLU A 397 17.34 -22.70 33.38
C GLU A 397 18.18 -21.43 33.17
N TYR A 398 18.57 -21.15 31.92
CA TYR A 398 19.25 -19.90 31.60
C TYR A 398 18.38 -18.68 31.91
N ALA A 399 17.08 -18.71 31.62
CA ALA A 399 16.18 -17.63 31.98
C ALA A 399 16.09 -17.44 33.51
N ALA A 400 16.09 -18.54 34.27
CA ALA A 400 16.04 -18.51 35.73
C ALA A 400 17.30 -17.90 36.37
N SER A 401 18.45 -17.93 35.69
CA SER A 401 19.67 -17.22 36.13
C SER A 401 19.59 -15.69 35.97
N LYS A 402 18.52 -15.19 35.34
CA LYS A 402 18.24 -13.76 35.12
C LYS A 402 19.42 -13.02 34.46
N PRO A 403 19.86 -13.45 33.26
CA PRO A 403 20.99 -12.84 32.57
C PRO A 403 20.73 -11.35 32.32
N SER A 404 21.73 -10.49 32.51
CA SER A 404 21.59 -9.07 32.20
C SER A 404 21.48 -8.83 30.68
N ALA A 405 21.07 -7.63 30.27
CA ALA A 405 21.07 -7.27 28.84
C ALA A 405 22.49 -7.33 28.22
N THR A 406 23.51 -7.03 29.02
CA THR A 406 24.93 -7.15 28.63
C THR A 406 25.31 -8.61 28.42
N ASP A 407 24.87 -9.51 29.30
CA ASP A 407 25.13 -10.95 29.17
C ASP A 407 24.48 -11.53 27.92
N LEU A 408 23.24 -11.14 27.64
CA LEU A 408 22.52 -11.56 26.43
C LEU A 408 23.24 -11.09 25.15
N ARG A 409 23.75 -9.85 25.13
CA ARG A 409 24.53 -9.34 24.00
C ARG A 409 25.86 -10.06 23.84
N ALA A 410 26.59 -10.29 24.93
CA ALA A 410 27.85 -11.01 24.90
C ALA A 410 27.65 -12.45 24.39
N LYS A 411 26.58 -13.11 24.84
CA LYS A 411 26.22 -14.45 24.39
C LYS A 411 25.80 -14.49 22.91
N ALA A 412 25.00 -13.52 22.46
CA ALA A 412 24.65 -13.39 21.05
C ALA A 412 25.87 -13.16 20.15
N ALA A 413 26.85 -12.37 20.59
CA ALA A 413 28.11 -12.20 19.87
C ALA A 413 28.91 -13.51 19.81
N SER A 414 28.97 -14.27 20.91
CA SER A 414 29.60 -15.60 20.95
C SER A 414 28.93 -16.58 19.99
N ILE A 415 27.59 -16.57 19.91
CA ILE A 415 26.82 -17.38 18.96
C ILE A 415 27.21 -17.03 17.51
N LEU A 416 27.27 -15.75 17.16
CA LEU A 416 27.67 -15.33 15.81
C LEU A 416 29.11 -15.70 15.47
N TYR A 417 30.02 -15.60 16.44
CA TYR A 417 31.41 -15.98 16.26
C TYR A 417 31.58 -17.49 16.05
N ASN A 418 30.95 -18.30 16.90
CA ASN A 418 31.10 -19.76 16.90
C ASN A 418 30.28 -20.45 15.79
N HIS A 419 29.10 -19.92 15.44
CA HIS A 419 28.14 -20.60 14.56
C HIS A 419 27.76 -19.79 13.31
N GLY A 420 27.94 -18.47 13.32
CA GLY A 420 27.54 -17.58 12.22
C GLY A 420 28.65 -17.25 11.22
N THR A 421 29.90 -17.56 11.55
CA THR A 421 31.05 -17.31 10.68
C THR A 421 31.54 -18.66 10.15
N PRO A 422 31.64 -18.88 8.82
CA PRO A 422 32.27 -20.09 8.32
C PRO A 422 33.72 -20.09 8.80
N THR A 423 34.03 -20.95 9.77
CA THR A 423 35.42 -21.21 10.13
C THR A 423 36.08 -21.79 8.89
N ARG A 424 37.12 -21.13 8.38
CA ARG A 424 38.02 -21.81 7.43
C ARG A 424 38.50 -23.07 8.16
N THR A 425 37.97 -24.23 7.79
CA THR A 425 38.63 -25.48 8.12
C THR A 425 40.03 -25.36 7.51
N PRO A 426 41.10 -25.52 8.31
CA PRO A 426 42.46 -25.49 7.79
C PRO A 426 42.67 -26.52 6.68
#